data_AF-A0A1Y1ZMG8-F1
#
_entry.id   AF-A0A1Y1ZMG8-F1
#
_cell.length_a   1.000
_cell.length_b   1.000
_cell.length_c   1.000
_cell.angle_alpha   90.00
_cell.angle_beta   90.00
_cell.angle_gamma   90.00
#
_symmetry.space_group_name_H-M   'P 1'
#
loop_
_entity.id
_entity.type
_entity.pdbx_description
1 polymer ?
#
loop_
_entity_poly.entity_id
_entity_poly.type
_entity_poly.pdbx_seq_one_letter_code
_entity_poly.pdbx_strand_id
1 'polypeptide(L)'
;MFSFETILQDRKSHIPGSAEARLNDEINALEELQEKIYLGKLGLKPTIKMEYLDEIFLNHKCFNIDMELCEDIEESAEYDFTEDMIKFNVDELISEYLDRARSILYKSNIKYQKKEVDIYNTSITLDNFREYRQKFLDDNDCQFQYDIFDYIIGALQKYESIIYDIIYDKIKDGFIYIITFYIIGILLIFYSIYCTFKIINETFINIKELINILFIIPKSVVESSSEFKLFIESS
;
A
#
# COMPACT_ATOMS: atom_id res chain seq x y z
N MET A 1 16.98 17.70 10.09
CA MET A 1 17.77 18.84 9.57
C MET A 1 17.33 20.18 10.16
N PHE A 2 16.06 20.60 10.02
CA PHE A 2 15.60 21.89 10.56
C PHE A 2 15.60 21.97 12.10
N SER A 3 15.45 20.84 12.81
CA SER A 3 15.62 20.78 14.27
C SER A 3 17.04 21.22 14.69
N PHE A 4 18.06 20.74 13.97
CA PHE A 4 19.45 21.13 14.21
C PHE A 4 19.68 22.63 13.97
N GLU A 5 19.17 23.15 12.85
CA GLU A 5 19.26 24.59 12.55
C GLU A 5 18.54 25.45 13.60
N THR A 6 17.43 24.94 14.16
CA THR A 6 16.65 25.59 15.22
C THR A 6 17.41 25.65 16.55
N ILE A 7 18.20 24.63 16.90
CA ILE A 7 19.07 24.65 18.08
C ILE A 7 20.27 25.58 17.86
N LEU A 8 20.89 25.51 16.67
CA LEU A 8 22.07 26.31 16.37
C LEU A 8 21.79 27.80 16.25
N GLN A 9 20.62 28.17 15.72
CA GLN A 9 20.20 29.54 15.47
C GLN A 9 21.22 30.35 14.66
N ASP A 10 21.83 29.77 13.62
CA ASP A 10 22.85 30.45 12.80
C ASP A 10 22.29 31.68 12.07
N ARG A 11 22.66 32.87 12.57
CA ARG A 11 22.25 34.17 12.02
C ARG A 11 23.12 34.66 10.87
N LYS A 12 24.27 34.04 10.59
CA LYS A 12 25.14 34.45 9.46
C LYS A 12 24.57 33.93 8.14
N SER A 13 24.01 32.73 8.19
CA SER A 13 23.48 32.05 7.02
C SER A 13 21.97 32.27 6.84
N HIS A 14 21.24 32.55 7.93
CA HIS A 14 19.76 32.58 7.92
C HIS A 14 19.14 33.78 8.64
N ILE A 15 17.97 34.21 8.15
CA ILE A 15 17.18 35.30 8.73
C ILE A 15 16.65 34.89 10.11
N PRO A 16 16.56 35.80 11.09
CA PRO A 16 15.97 35.49 12.37
C PRO A 16 14.58 34.85 12.31
N GLY A 17 14.42 33.68 12.96
CA GLY A 17 13.15 32.96 13.01
C GLY A 17 12.85 32.10 11.78
N SER A 18 13.74 32.05 10.77
CA SER A 18 13.48 31.34 9.52
C SER A 18 13.65 29.82 9.64
N ALA A 19 14.64 29.34 10.40
CA ALA A 19 14.82 27.92 10.66
C ALA A 19 13.63 27.35 11.45
N GLU A 20 13.15 28.14 12.40
CA GLU A 20 12.04 27.77 13.27
C GLU A 20 10.69 27.82 12.56
N ALA A 21 10.50 28.81 11.68
CA ALA A 21 9.34 28.85 10.79
C ALA A 21 9.33 27.62 9.86
N ARG A 22 10.48 27.29 9.25
CA ARG A 22 10.62 26.08 8.42
C ARG A 22 10.35 24.81 9.20
N LEU A 23 10.91 24.66 10.39
CA LEU A 23 10.65 23.51 11.25
C LEU A 23 9.15 23.38 11.55
N ASN A 24 8.49 24.49 11.91
CA ASN A 24 7.05 24.52 12.14
C ASN A 24 6.25 24.12 10.88
N ASP A 25 6.62 24.64 9.71
CA ASP A 25 5.94 24.33 8.46
C ASP A 25 6.07 22.84 8.11
N GLU A 26 7.26 22.26 8.29
CA GLU A 26 7.49 20.82 8.07
C GLU A 26 6.75 19.94 9.08
N ILE A 27 6.69 20.33 10.36
CA ILE A 27 5.88 19.63 11.37
C ILE A 27 4.41 19.59 10.94
N ASN A 28 3.85 20.74 10.57
CA ASN A 28 2.45 20.83 10.16
C ASN A 28 2.19 20.07 8.85
N ALA A 29 3.14 20.10 7.91
CA ALA A 29 3.02 19.37 6.64
C ALA A 29 3.00 17.85 6.85
N LEU A 30 3.86 17.33 7.74
CA LEU A 30 3.90 15.91 8.08
C LEU A 30 2.64 15.46 8.83
N GLU A 31 2.17 16.26 9.79
CA GLU A 31 0.93 15.98 10.53
C GLU A 31 -0.29 15.98 9.60
N GLU A 32 -0.40 16.97 8.71
CA GLU A 32 -1.48 17.02 7.72
C GLU A 32 -1.40 15.81 6.77
N LEU A 33 -0.20 15.35 6.41
CA LEU A 33 0.00 14.16 5.60
C LEU A 33 -0.47 12.90 6.33
N GLN A 34 -0.11 12.71 7.61
CA GLN A 34 -0.60 11.60 8.44
C GLN A 34 -2.12 11.60 8.52
N GLU A 35 -2.74 12.75 8.78
CA GLU A 35 -4.20 12.88 8.86
C GLU A 35 -4.87 12.54 7.52
N LYS A 36 -4.29 13.01 6.40
CA LYS A 36 -4.79 12.71 5.05
C LYS A 36 -4.69 11.22 4.72
N ILE A 37 -3.60 10.55 5.11
CA ILE A 37 -3.42 9.11 4.93
C ILE A 37 -4.47 8.36 5.77
N TYR A 38 -4.56 8.68 7.06
CA TYR A 38 -5.46 8.04 8.00
C TYR A 38 -6.93 8.14 7.57
N LEU A 39 -7.36 9.33 7.14
CA LEU A 39 -8.73 9.59 6.68
C LEU A 39 -8.99 9.17 5.22
N GLY A 40 -7.99 8.72 4.47
CA GLY A 40 -8.14 8.34 3.07
C GLY A 40 -8.40 9.54 2.13
N LYS A 41 -7.97 10.75 2.50
CA LYS A 41 -8.16 11.97 1.70
C LYS A 41 -7.28 11.99 0.42
N LEU A 42 -6.38 11.01 0.26
CA LEU A 42 -5.48 10.86 -0.90
C LEU A 42 -6.05 9.97 -2.01
N GLY A 43 -7.38 9.80 -2.09
CA GLY A 43 -8.03 8.94 -3.08
C GLY A 43 -8.01 7.45 -2.71
N LEU A 44 -7.70 7.14 -1.45
CA LEU A 44 -7.66 5.81 -0.88
C LEU A 44 -8.77 5.66 0.17
N LYS A 45 -9.14 4.43 0.54
CA LYS A 45 -10.00 4.24 1.72
C LYS A 45 -9.23 4.69 2.98
N PRO A 46 -9.91 5.10 4.06
CA PRO A 46 -9.26 5.29 5.36
C PRO A 46 -8.45 4.04 5.73
N THR A 47 -7.26 4.21 6.30
CA THR A 47 -6.37 3.09 6.64
C THR A 47 -7.02 2.08 7.59
N ILE A 48 -7.85 2.56 8.53
CA ILE A 48 -8.67 1.72 9.43
C ILE A 48 -9.63 0.77 8.67
N LYS A 49 -9.97 1.10 7.43
CA LYS A 49 -10.90 0.31 6.58
C LYS A 49 -10.16 -0.55 5.56
N MET A 50 -8.83 -0.57 5.61
CA MET A 50 -8.01 -1.38 4.73
C MET A 50 -7.62 -2.65 5.48
N GLU A 51 -8.45 -3.70 5.39
CA GLU A 51 -8.22 -4.99 6.06
C GLU A 51 -6.85 -5.61 5.73
N TYR A 52 -6.28 -5.29 4.57
CA TYR A 52 -4.94 -5.75 4.18
C TYR A 52 -3.80 -5.01 4.89
N LEU A 53 -4.09 -3.87 5.53
CA LEU A 53 -3.17 -3.19 6.43
C LEU A 53 -3.37 -3.63 7.88
N ASP A 54 -4.37 -4.47 8.20
CA ASP A 54 -4.53 -4.98 9.56
C ASP A 54 -3.34 -5.84 9.99
N GLU A 55 -2.69 -6.55 9.05
CA GLU A 55 -1.45 -7.27 9.35
C GLU A 55 -0.32 -6.32 9.76
N ILE A 56 -0.33 -5.11 9.22
CA ILE A 56 0.60 -4.02 9.53
C ILE A 56 0.23 -3.35 10.87
N PHE A 57 -1.06 -3.11 11.12
CA PHE A 57 -1.54 -2.41 12.29
C PHE A 57 -1.81 -3.29 13.52
N LEU A 58 -1.90 -4.62 13.38
CA LEU A 58 -2.22 -5.54 14.49
C LEU A 58 -1.05 -6.44 14.91
N ASN A 59 -0.11 -6.73 14.01
CA ASN A 59 1.10 -7.48 14.38
C ASN A 59 2.15 -6.52 14.95
N HIS A 60 1.93 -6.04 16.17
CA HIS A 60 2.82 -5.19 16.98
C HIS A 60 4.10 -5.90 17.47
N LYS A 61 4.64 -6.84 16.69
CA LYS A 61 5.95 -7.40 16.99
C LYS A 61 6.92 -6.57 16.17
N CYS A 62 8.00 -6.09 16.81
CA CYS A 62 9.14 -5.41 16.17
C CYS A 62 9.18 -5.91 14.74
N PHE A 63 8.82 -5.03 13.78
CA PHE A 63 8.70 -5.44 12.39
C PHE A 63 9.95 -6.26 12.12
N ASN A 64 9.81 -7.44 11.51
CA ASN A 64 10.95 -8.20 10.96
C ASN A 64 11.61 -7.38 9.82
N ILE A 65 11.94 -6.11 10.07
CA ILE A 65 13.23 -5.50 9.81
C ILE A 65 14.24 -6.54 10.28
N ASP A 66 15.19 -6.91 9.42
CA ASP A 66 16.19 -7.92 9.70
C ASP A 66 16.56 -7.96 11.18
N MET A 67 16.50 -9.15 11.77
CA MET A 67 16.71 -9.39 13.21
C MET A 67 17.85 -8.53 13.80
N GLU A 68 18.89 -8.20 13.03
CA GLU A 68 19.95 -7.24 13.38
C GLU A 68 19.48 -5.85 13.89
N LEU A 69 18.48 -5.19 13.29
CA LEU A 69 18.09 -3.81 13.68
C LEU A 69 17.28 -3.75 14.98
N CYS A 70 16.59 -4.84 15.34
CA CYS A 70 15.88 -4.95 16.62
C CYS A 70 16.72 -5.69 17.69
N GLU A 71 17.80 -6.40 17.34
CA GLU A 71 18.61 -7.17 18.28
C GLU A 71 19.76 -6.35 18.89
N ASP A 72 20.28 -5.34 18.17
CA ASP A 72 21.40 -4.49 18.62
C ASP A 72 20.95 -3.05 18.95
N ILE A 73 19.85 -2.91 19.69
CA ILE A 73 19.38 -1.59 20.13
C ILE A 73 20.23 -1.11 21.32
N GLU A 74 21.03 -0.07 21.11
CA GLU A 74 21.65 0.67 22.21
C GLU A 74 20.58 1.54 22.90
N GLU A 75 20.00 1.01 23.98
CA GLU A 75 19.06 1.79 24.80
C GLU A 75 19.75 2.97 25.48
N SER A 76 19.06 4.10 25.54
CA SER A 76 19.50 5.26 26.29
C SER A 76 18.37 5.85 27.12
N ALA A 77 18.45 5.62 28.43
CA ALA A 77 17.56 6.24 29.41
C ALA A 77 17.73 7.76 29.52
N GLU A 78 18.80 8.34 28.93
CA GLU A 78 19.06 9.78 29.01
C GLU A 78 18.09 10.59 28.14
N TYR A 79 17.66 10.03 27.01
CA TYR A 79 16.73 10.66 26.07
C TYR A 79 15.49 9.81 25.79
N ASP A 80 15.12 8.96 26.74
CA ASP A 80 13.93 8.09 26.73
C ASP A 80 13.85 7.12 25.54
N PHE A 81 14.98 6.80 24.91
CA PHE A 81 15.03 5.82 23.83
C PHE A 81 15.12 4.40 24.41
N THR A 82 14.03 3.65 24.29
CA THR A 82 13.86 2.31 24.89
C THR A 82 13.50 1.28 23.82
N GLU A 83 13.81 0.01 24.07
CA GLU A 83 13.42 -1.10 23.19
C GLU A 83 11.89 -1.15 22.99
N ASP A 84 11.13 -0.78 24.02
CA ASP A 84 9.67 -0.77 23.96
C ASP A 84 9.12 0.31 23.01
N MET A 85 9.84 1.42 22.80
CA MET A 85 9.45 2.41 21.80
C MET A 85 9.56 1.87 20.38
N ILE A 86 10.55 1.04 20.08
CA ILE A 86 10.71 0.46 18.73
C ILE A 86 9.59 -0.54 18.41
N LYS A 87 8.89 -1.04 19.43
CA LYS A 87 7.69 -1.87 19.28
C LYS A 87 6.43 -1.05 18.98
N PHE A 88 6.50 0.28 19.04
CA PHE A 88 5.37 1.14 18.70
C PHE A 88 5.03 1.04 17.23
N ASN A 89 3.77 1.36 16.91
CA ASN A 89 3.37 1.48 15.52
C ASN A 89 4.11 2.65 14.87
N VAL A 90 4.38 2.56 13.57
CA VAL A 90 5.07 3.64 12.83
C VAL A 90 4.37 5.00 12.99
N ASP A 91 3.04 5.01 13.11
CA ASP A 91 2.29 6.24 13.34
C ASP A 91 2.57 6.87 14.71
N GLU A 92 2.71 6.03 15.75
CA GLU A 92 3.09 6.45 17.10
C GLU A 92 4.56 6.93 17.12
N LEU A 93 5.46 6.23 16.41
CA LEU A 93 6.85 6.63 16.25
C LEU A 93 6.99 7.99 15.56
N ILE A 94 6.24 8.21 14.47
CA ILE A 94 6.22 9.51 13.78
C ILE A 94 5.62 10.58 14.69
N SER A 95 4.57 10.26 15.45
CA SER A 95 3.95 11.21 16.39
C SER A 95 4.93 11.64 17.48
N GLU A 96 5.65 10.70 18.10
CA GLU A 96 6.69 10.99 19.08
C GLU A 96 7.83 11.81 18.45
N TYR A 97 8.28 11.45 17.24
CA TYR A 97 9.28 12.21 16.50
C TYR A 97 8.85 13.68 16.27
N LEU A 98 7.59 13.91 15.90
CA LEU A 98 7.01 15.25 15.71
C LEU A 98 6.87 16.01 17.03
N ASP A 99 6.49 15.34 18.12
CA ASP A 99 6.40 15.95 19.44
C ASP A 99 7.76 16.41 19.97
N ARG A 100 8.82 15.62 19.74
CA ARG A 100 10.21 16.02 20.01
C ARG A 100 10.62 17.21 19.15
N ALA A 101 10.19 17.26 17.88
CA ALA A 101 10.43 18.41 17.00
C ALA A 101 9.75 19.68 17.54
N ARG A 102 8.52 19.56 18.03
CA ARG A 102 7.77 20.66 18.66
C ARG A 102 8.45 21.10 19.96
N SER A 103 8.95 20.17 20.77
CA SER A 103 9.72 20.49 21.98
C SER A 103 10.94 21.35 21.64
N ILE A 104 11.73 20.98 20.63
CA ILE A 104 12.87 21.76 20.14
C ILE A 104 12.42 23.16 19.70
N LEU A 105 11.33 23.25 18.94
CA LEU A 105 10.76 24.52 18.52
C LEU A 105 10.32 25.38 19.72
N TYR A 106 9.67 24.83 20.74
CA TYR A 106 9.27 25.57 21.94
C TYR A 106 10.47 26.04 22.77
N LYS A 107 11.49 25.19 22.91
CA LYS A 107 12.75 25.52 23.60
C LYS A 107 13.50 26.68 22.95
N SER A 108 13.37 26.84 21.62
CA SER A 108 14.06 27.89 20.85
C SER A 108 13.65 29.33 21.21
N ASN A 109 12.59 29.55 21.99
CA ASN A 109 12.24 30.81 22.68
C ASN A 109 12.16 32.10 21.80
N ILE A 110 11.85 31.94 20.51
CA ILE A 110 11.88 32.99 19.47
C ILE A 110 11.00 34.20 19.82
N LYS A 111 9.91 34.01 20.59
CA LYS A 111 8.94 35.05 20.92
C LYS A 111 9.53 36.18 21.75
N TYR A 112 10.49 35.88 22.63
CA TYR A 112 11.14 36.88 23.49
C TYR A 112 12.30 37.58 22.79
N GLN A 113 12.92 36.90 21.83
CA GLN A 113 14.16 37.32 21.19
C GLN A 113 13.93 38.10 19.87
N LYS A 114 12.67 38.37 19.50
CA LYS A 114 12.31 39.38 18.47
C LYS A 114 12.46 40.83 18.95
N LYS A 115 12.85 41.04 20.22
CA LYS A 115 13.15 42.36 20.80
C LYS A 115 14.67 42.54 20.86
N GLU A 116 15.15 43.71 20.44
CA GLU A 116 16.57 44.07 20.21
C GLU A 116 17.55 43.87 21.40
N VAL A 117 17.10 43.42 22.57
CA VAL A 117 17.85 43.56 23.83
C VAL A 117 18.54 42.27 24.30
N ASP A 118 18.11 41.09 23.85
CA ASP A 118 18.81 39.82 24.11
C ASP A 118 19.32 39.24 22.79
N ILE A 119 20.54 39.67 22.45
CA ILE A 119 21.21 39.35 21.20
C ILE A 119 21.61 37.87 21.23
N TYR A 120 20.94 37.05 20.41
CA TYR A 120 21.34 35.70 20.03
C TYR A 120 22.86 35.57 19.91
N ASN A 121 23.43 34.52 20.51
CA ASN A 121 24.87 34.33 20.68
C ASN A 121 25.69 34.53 19.38
N THR A 122 26.92 35.00 19.59
CA THR A 122 27.99 35.27 18.60
C THR A 122 28.02 34.29 17.43
N SER A 123 28.22 34.82 16.21
CA SER A 123 28.36 34.06 14.97
C SER A 123 29.20 32.78 15.11
N ILE A 124 28.76 31.68 14.48
CA ILE A 124 29.52 30.43 14.43
C ILE A 124 30.84 30.67 13.68
N THR A 125 31.97 30.44 14.37
CA THR A 125 33.34 30.47 13.87
C THR A 125 33.94 29.06 13.95
N LEU A 126 35.05 28.81 13.26
CA LEU A 126 35.76 27.53 13.35
C LEU A 126 36.19 27.19 14.80
N ASP A 127 36.43 28.21 15.63
CA ASP A 127 36.89 28.05 17.00
C ASP A 127 35.76 27.68 17.98
N ASN A 128 34.51 28.09 17.71
CA ASN A 128 33.35 27.80 18.56
C ASN A 128 32.47 26.66 18.00
N PHE A 129 32.72 26.20 16.77
CA PHE A 129 31.95 25.13 16.13
C PHE A 129 31.82 23.86 17.00
N ARG A 130 32.88 23.52 17.76
CA ARG A 130 32.86 22.37 18.67
C ARG A 130 31.83 22.54 19.79
N GLU A 131 31.71 23.74 20.35
CA GLU A 131 30.73 24.06 21.39
C GLU A 131 29.30 23.99 20.83
N TYR A 132 29.08 24.51 19.62
CA TYR A 132 27.80 24.43 18.93
C TYR A 132 27.41 22.99 18.55
N ARG A 133 28.37 22.18 18.08
CA ARG A 133 28.16 20.76 17.84
C ARG A 133 27.83 20.03 19.14
N GLN A 134 28.52 20.36 20.24
CA GLN A 134 28.25 19.76 21.54
C GLN A 134 26.83 20.09 22.03
N LYS A 135 26.33 21.31 21.82
CA LYS A 135 24.93 21.67 22.15
C LYS A 135 23.89 20.79 21.46
N PHE A 136 24.18 20.29 20.26
CA PHE A 136 23.32 19.32 19.59
C PHE A 136 23.46 17.91 20.15
N LEU A 137 24.70 17.50 20.48
CA LEU A 137 24.96 16.19 21.10
C LEU A 137 24.36 16.10 22.52
N ASP A 138 24.29 17.22 23.22
CA ASP A 138 23.75 17.32 24.58
C ASP A 138 22.22 17.55 24.61
N ASP A 139 21.57 17.77 23.46
CA ASP A 139 20.10 17.93 23.41
C ASP A 139 19.42 16.58 23.18
N ASN A 140 18.76 16.11 24.23
CA ASN A 140 18.07 14.82 24.28
C ASN A 140 17.01 14.66 23.18
N ASP A 141 16.27 15.72 22.85
CA ASP A 141 15.23 15.61 21.81
C ASP A 141 15.87 15.46 20.42
N CYS A 142 17.02 16.10 20.20
CA CYS A 142 17.78 15.94 18.96
C CYS A 142 18.47 14.57 18.84
N GLN A 143 19.02 14.03 19.93
CA GLN A 143 19.57 12.66 19.94
C GLN A 143 18.47 11.64 19.66
N PHE A 144 17.34 11.76 20.34
CA PHE A 144 16.17 10.91 20.08
C PHE A 144 15.74 10.97 18.60
N GLN A 145 15.60 12.18 18.05
CA GLN A 145 15.23 12.35 16.65
C GLN A 145 16.23 11.74 15.68
N TYR A 146 17.53 11.78 16.00
CA TYR A 146 18.56 11.18 15.16
C TYR A 146 18.45 9.66 15.16
N ASP A 147 18.34 9.05 16.33
CA ASP A 147 18.31 7.60 16.49
C ASP A 147 17.01 7.00 15.93
N ILE A 148 15.85 7.59 16.23
CA ILE A 148 14.55 7.04 15.79
C ILE A 148 14.32 7.17 14.28
N PHE A 149 15.03 8.09 13.61
CA PHE A 149 14.81 8.40 12.19
C PHE A 149 15.07 7.19 11.28
N ASP A 150 16.14 6.45 11.55
CA ASP A 150 16.48 5.26 10.77
C ASP A 150 15.46 4.13 10.98
N TYR A 151 14.89 3.99 12.18
CA TYR A 151 13.81 3.05 12.45
C TYR A 151 12.52 3.44 11.71
N ILE A 152 12.16 4.73 11.69
CA ILE A 152 10.99 5.21 10.94
C ILE A 152 11.18 4.91 9.45
N ILE A 153 12.35 5.19 8.88
CA ILE A 153 12.64 4.90 7.47
C ILE A 153 12.58 3.39 7.20
N GLY A 154 13.24 2.58 8.02
CA GLY A 154 13.26 1.12 7.87
C GLY A 154 11.86 0.52 7.93
N ALA A 155 11.03 1.00 8.86
CA ALA A 155 9.65 0.56 8.98
C ALA A 155 8.79 0.98 7.77
N LEU A 156 8.97 2.19 7.24
CA LEU A 156 8.29 2.64 6.01
C LEU A 156 8.70 1.82 4.78
N GLN A 157 9.98 1.47 4.64
CA GLN A 157 10.46 0.58 3.56
C GLN A 157 9.85 -0.81 3.67
N LYS A 158 9.70 -1.33 4.90
CA LYS A 158 9.04 -2.62 5.12
C LYS A 158 7.56 -2.57 4.76
N TYR A 159 6.86 -1.48 5.07
CA TYR A 159 5.49 -1.28 4.60
C TYR A 159 5.37 -1.29 3.09
N GLU A 160 6.30 -0.63 2.40
CA GLU A 160 6.33 -0.68 0.95
C GLU A 160 6.48 -2.12 0.43
N SER A 161 7.38 -2.91 1.03
CA SER A 161 7.55 -4.33 0.69
C SER A 161 6.28 -5.15 0.94
N ILE A 162 5.64 -5.01 2.10
CA ILE A 162 4.42 -5.77 2.44
C ILE A 162 3.29 -5.40 1.47
N ILE A 163 3.09 -4.11 1.21
CA ILE A 163 2.09 -3.65 0.26
C ILE A 163 2.39 -4.20 -1.14
N TYR A 164 3.66 -4.20 -1.56
CA TYR A 164 4.07 -4.78 -2.83
C TYR A 164 3.75 -6.27 -2.92
N ASP A 165 4.08 -7.05 -1.88
CA ASP A 165 3.82 -8.49 -1.83
C ASP A 165 2.32 -8.79 -1.90
N ILE A 166 1.49 -8.05 -1.16
CA ILE A 166 0.03 -8.18 -1.20
C ILE A 166 -0.52 -7.87 -2.61
N ILE A 167 -0.02 -6.80 -3.24
CA ILE A 167 -0.42 -6.42 -4.60
C ILE A 167 0.01 -7.51 -5.59
N TYR A 168 1.24 -7.99 -5.46
CA TYR A 168 1.80 -9.02 -6.32
C TYR A 168 0.99 -10.32 -6.24
N ASP A 169 0.66 -10.78 -5.04
CA ASP A 169 -0.13 -11.99 -4.84
C ASP A 169 -1.54 -11.85 -5.40
N LYS A 170 -2.20 -10.71 -5.18
CA LYS A 170 -3.53 -10.45 -5.78
C LYS A 170 -3.49 -10.42 -7.31
N ILE A 171 -2.44 -9.85 -7.90
CA ILE A 171 -2.26 -9.83 -9.35
C ILE A 171 -2.02 -11.25 -9.88
N LYS A 172 -1.14 -12.01 -9.21
CA LYS A 172 -0.81 -13.39 -9.56
C LYS A 172 -2.05 -14.30 -9.48
N ASP A 173 -2.84 -14.21 -8.42
CA ASP A 173 -4.09 -14.94 -8.28
C ASP A 173 -5.09 -14.54 -9.38
N GLY A 174 -5.19 -13.24 -9.68
CA GLY A 174 -5.97 -12.73 -10.80
C GLY A 174 -5.58 -13.39 -12.14
N PHE A 175 -4.28 -13.50 -12.42
CA PHE A 175 -3.79 -14.20 -13.61
C PHE A 175 -4.15 -15.69 -13.61
N ILE A 176 -4.02 -16.38 -12.47
CA ILE A 176 -4.40 -17.79 -12.34
C ILE A 176 -5.89 -17.99 -12.65
N TYR A 177 -6.76 -17.10 -12.15
CA TYR A 177 -8.19 -17.15 -12.47
C TYR A 177 -8.47 -16.93 -13.96
N ILE A 178 -7.81 -15.96 -14.60
CA ILE A 178 -7.97 -15.69 -16.04
C ILE A 178 -7.57 -16.93 -16.86
N ILE A 179 -6.44 -17.56 -16.54
CA ILE A 179 -5.97 -18.79 -17.19
C ILE A 179 -7.00 -19.92 -17.00
N THR A 180 -7.53 -20.07 -15.79
CA THR A 180 -8.53 -21.09 -15.47
C THR A 180 -9.81 -20.90 -16.28
N PHE A 181 -10.33 -19.67 -16.36
CA PHE A 181 -11.49 -19.35 -17.19
C PHE A 181 -11.25 -19.62 -18.67
N TYR A 182 -10.05 -19.35 -19.18
CA TYR A 182 -9.70 -19.63 -20.56
C TYR A 182 -9.72 -21.14 -20.87
N ILE A 183 -9.16 -21.97 -19.98
CA ILE A 183 -9.18 -23.44 -20.12
C ILE A 183 -10.62 -23.96 -20.09
N ILE A 184 -11.44 -23.51 -19.14
CA ILE A 184 -12.85 -23.88 -19.05
C ILE A 184 -13.61 -23.46 -20.32
N GLY A 185 -13.34 -22.26 -20.83
CA GLY A 185 -13.94 -21.77 -22.08
C GLY A 185 -13.61 -22.65 -23.28
N ILE A 186 -12.36 -23.08 -23.42
CA ILE A 186 -11.94 -24.01 -24.49
C ILE A 186 -12.68 -25.36 -24.34
N LEU A 187 -12.75 -25.91 -23.13
CA LEU A 187 -13.46 -27.17 -22.89
C LEU A 187 -14.95 -27.08 -23.26
N LEU A 188 -15.61 -25.97 -22.95
CA LEU A 188 -17.00 -25.73 -23.33
C LEU A 188 -17.20 -25.66 -24.85
N ILE A 189 -16.24 -25.09 -25.59
CA ILE A 189 -16.27 -25.07 -27.06
C ILE A 189 -16.16 -26.50 -27.61
N PHE A 190 -15.23 -27.31 -27.11
CA PHE A 190 -15.10 -28.71 -27.54
C PHE A 190 -16.36 -29.53 -27.21
N TYR A 191 -16.94 -29.32 -26.03
CA TYR A 191 -18.19 -29.96 -25.64
C TYR A 191 -19.35 -29.57 -26.58
N SER A 192 -19.47 -28.30 -26.94
CA SER A 192 -20.47 -27.81 -27.90
C SER A 192 -20.33 -28.45 -29.29
N ILE A 193 -19.10 -28.54 -29.80
CA ILE A 193 -18.80 -29.21 -31.08
C ILE A 193 -19.21 -30.69 -31.02
N TYR A 194 -18.87 -31.39 -29.93
CA TYR A 194 -19.24 -32.79 -29.72
C TYR A 194 -20.77 -32.99 -29.71
N CYS A 195 -21.51 -32.17 -28.95
CA CYS A 195 -22.97 -32.21 -28.93
C CYS A 195 -23.57 -31.96 -30.31
N THR A 196 -23.04 -30.96 -31.03
CA THR A 196 -23.52 -30.62 -32.38
C THR A 196 -23.29 -31.79 -33.35
N PHE A 197 -22.12 -32.43 -33.30
CA PHE A 197 -21.82 -33.60 -34.13
C PHE A 197 -22.75 -34.78 -33.85
N LYS A 198 -23.05 -35.02 -32.56
CA LYS A 198 -24.00 -36.07 -32.15
C LYS A 198 -25.39 -35.81 -32.73
N ILE A 199 -25.90 -34.58 -32.62
CA ILE A 199 -27.22 -34.19 -33.16
C ILE A 199 -27.25 -34.36 -34.69
N ILE A 200 -26.20 -33.94 -35.39
CA ILE A 200 -26.11 -34.09 -36.85
C ILE A 200 -26.17 -35.56 -37.25
N ASN A 201 -25.44 -36.44 -36.57
CA ASN A 201 -25.47 -37.88 -36.85
C ASN A 201 -26.83 -38.51 -36.59
N GLU A 202 -27.48 -38.18 -35.46
CA GLU A 202 -28.83 -38.65 -35.17
C GLU A 202 -29.83 -38.17 -36.24
N THR A 203 -29.74 -36.90 -36.63
CA THR A 203 -30.60 -36.33 -37.68
C THR A 203 -30.36 -37.00 -39.03
N PHE A 204 -29.10 -37.31 -39.37
CA PHE A 204 -28.76 -38.01 -40.61
C PHE A 204 -29.31 -39.44 -40.64
N ILE A 205 -29.24 -40.17 -39.52
CA ILE A 205 -29.84 -41.51 -39.39
C ILE A 205 -31.36 -41.42 -39.58
N ASN A 206 -32.02 -40.48 -38.90
CA ASN A 206 -33.46 -40.29 -39.01
C ASN A 206 -33.89 -39.96 -40.45
N ILE A 207 -33.15 -39.09 -41.15
CA ILE A 207 -33.41 -38.77 -42.57
C ILE A 207 -33.22 -40.00 -43.45
N LYS A 208 -32.18 -40.80 -43.21
CA LYS A 208 -31.92 -42.02 -43.98
C LYS A 208 -33.02 -43.07 -43.77
N GLU A 209 -33.50 -43.23 -42.54
CA GLU A 209 -34.64 -44.09 -42.23
C GLU A 209 -35.92 -43.62 -42.93
N LEU A 210 -36.20 -42.31 -42.88
CA LEU A 210 -37.34 -41.71 -43.57
C LEU A 210 -37.28 -41.95 -45.08
N ILE A 211 -36.12 -41.73 -45.70
CA ILE A 211 -35.87 -42.02 -47.13
C ILE A 211 -36.12 -43.50 -47.42
N ASN A 212 -35.56 -44.42 -46.62
CA ASN A 212 -35.75 -45.85 -46.82
C ASN A 212 -37.23 -46.25 -46.73
N ILE A 213 -37.98 -45.72 -45.77
CA ILE A 213 -39.42 -45.96 -45.66
C ILE A 213 -40.14 -45.46 -46.92
N LEU A 214 -39.86 -44.24 -47.37
CA LEU A 214 -40.47 -43.66 -48.57
C LEU A 214 -40.21 -44.50 -49.83
N PHE A 215 -39.00 -45.05 -49.99
CA PHE A 215 -38.62 -45.82 -51.18
C PHE A 215 -38.96 -47.32 -51.12
N ILE A 216 -39.18 -47.90 -49.93
CA ILE A 216 -39.55 -49.32 -49.77
C ILE A 216 -41.07 -49.53 -49.90
N ILE A 217 -41.90 -48.53 -49.58
CA ILE A 217 -43.35 -48.66 -49.71
C ILE A 217 -43.72 -48.77 -51.21
N PRO A 218 -44.37 -49.85 -51.66
CA PRO A 218 -44.83 -49.99 -53.04
C PRO A 218 -45.82 -48.87 -53.37
N LYS A 219 -45.73 -48.27 -54.57
CA LYS A 219 -46.67 -47.23 -55.03
C LYS A 219 -48.15 -47.60 -54.83
N SER A 220 -48.47 -48.89 -54.92
CA SER A 220 -49.82 -49.42 -54.70
C SER A 220 -50.35 -49.28 -53.27
N VAL A 221 -49.48 -49.16 -52.26
CA VAL A 221 -49.85 -48.94 -50.85
C VAL A 221 -49.96 -47.44 -50.54
N VAL A 222 -49.14 -46.60 -51.19
CA VAL A 222 -49.24 -45.13 -51.09
C VAL A 222 -50.53 -44.62 -51.73
N GLU A 223 -50.94 -45.20 -52.87
CA GLU A 223 -52.18 -44.83 -53.56
C GLU A 223 -53.45 -45.33 -52.86
N SER A 224 -53.36 -46.35 -52.00
CA SER A 224 -54.52 -46.93 -51.29
C SER A 224 -54.79 -46.30 -49.92
N SER A 225 -53.81 -45.58 -49.35
CA SER A 225 -53.92 -44.93 -48.04
C SER A 225 -53.95 -43.40 -48.18
N SER A 226 -55.10 -42.78 -47.91
CA SER A 226 -55.32 -41.32 -48.03
C SER A 226 -54.41 -40.47 -47.15
N GLU A 227 -53.97 -40.99 -46.01
CA GLU A 227 -53.14 -40.27 -45.03
C GLU A 227 -51.68 -40.11 -45.50
N PHE A 228 -51.14 -41.12 -46.20
CA PHE A 228 -49.78 -41.06 -46.77
C PHE A 228 -49.71 -40.14 -47.98
N LYS A 229 -50.77 -40.07 -48.77
CA LYS A 229 -50.86 -39.17 -49.92
C LYS A 229 -50.80 -37.69 -49.49
N LEU A 230 -51.51 -37.35 -48.41
CA LEU A 230 -51.48 -36.01 -47.82
C LEU A 230 -50.10 -35.63 -47.27
N PHE A 231 -49.38 -36.57 -46.64
CA PHE A 231 -48.05 -36.31 -46.07
C PHE A 231 -46.97 -36.03 -47.14
N ILE A 232 -47.07 -36.70 -48.30
CA ILE A 232 -46.14 -36.51 -49.43
C ILE A 232 -46.47 -35.23 -50.22
N GLU A 233 -47.74 -34.87 -50.36
CA GLU A 233 -48.15 -33.65 -51.07
C GLU A 233 -47.99 -32.37 -50.23
N SER A 234 -47.87 -32.48 -48.89
CA SER A 234 -47.69 -31.33 -47.99
C SER A 234 -46.25 -31.06 -47.53
N SER A 235 -45.29 -31.91 -47.90
CA SER A 235 -43.85 -31.73 -47.64
C SER A 235 -43.15 -31.12 -48.86
#